data_AF-A0A812TG35-F1
#
_entry.id   AF-A0A812TG35-F1
#
_cell.length_a   1.000
_cell.length_b   1.000
_cell.length_c   1.000
_cell.angle_alpha   90.00
_cell.angle_beta   90.00
_cell.angle_gamma   90.00
#
_symmetry.space_group_name_H-M   'P 1'
#
loop_
_entity.id
_entity.type
_entity.pdbx_description
1 polymer ?
#
loop_
_entity_poly.entity_id
_entity_poly.type
_entity_poly.pdbx_seq_one_letter_code
_entity_poly.pdbx_strand_id
1 'polypeptide(L)'
;MGAASVVGQHLVNRFAHPLRIQKVGKKFFTNCPQVGKGSHVIINGHVVTSMLSAAGPLLQLDLIDQPIRRRSIVDIMHTSLEGADIFAHQTDRDVKSEWMRFCVSSTVTTTYNSRVYKIKQVHFDKDPSNTFMMYQRDQKEHMEITFAKYYEAFYSKRIVHKYQPLLEAYAEKDTEKVFLLPELCTPTGYTPSPGTYRAAAGRRDALIPCAV
;
A
#
# COMPACT_ATOMS: atom_id res chain seq x y z
N MET A 1 -24.76 9.24 0.00
CA MET A 1 -23.93 9.93 -1.02
C MET A 1 -24.88 10.61 -1.99
N GLY A 2 -24.75 11.92 -2.25
CA GLY A 2 -25.64 12.63 -3.18
C GLY A 2 -25.36 12.27 -4.64
N ALA A 3 -26.38 12.30 -5.51
CA ALA A 3 -26.29 11.91 -6.92
C ALA A 3 -25.19 12.64 -7.71
N ALA A 4 -24.95 13.92 -7.42
CA ALA A 4 -23.88 14.71 -8.05
C ALA A 4 -22.47 14.15 -7.77
N SER A 5 -22.25 13.58 -6.58
CA SER A 5 -20.97 12.96 -6.22
C SER A 5 -20.72 11.66 -6.99
N VAL A 6 -21.78 10.91 -7.31
CA VAL A 6 -21.70 9.66 -8.08
C VAL A 6 -21.34 9.95 -9.53
N VAL A 7 -21.97 10.95 -10.14
CA VAL A 7 -21.68 11.36 -11.53
C VAL A 7 -20.25 11.90 -11.65
N GLY A 8 -19.84 12.77 -10.73
CA GLY A 8 -18.46 13.27 -10.69
C GLY A 8 -17.44 12.14 -10.57
N GLN A 9 -17.68 11.18 -9.67
CA GLN A 9 -16.80 10.02 -9.51
C GLN A 9 -16.75 9.13 -10.76
N HIS A 10 -17.88 8.96 -11.46
CA HIS A 10 -17.95 8.19 -12.69
C HIS A 10 -17.14 8.84 -13.82
N LEU A 11 -17.25 10.16 -13.99
CA LEU A 11 -16.46 10.91 -14.96
C LEU A 11 -14.96 10.77 -14.70
N VAL A 12 -14.53 10.95 -13.44
CA VAL A 12 -13.12 10.80 -13.06
C VAL A 12 -12.60 9.40 -13.35
N ASN A 13 -13.35 8.36 -13.01
CA ASN A 13 -12.94 6.98 -13.30
C ASN A 13 -12.80 6.75 -14.83
N ARG A 14 -13.68 7.37 -15.65
CA ARG A 14 -13.63 7.27 -17.11
C ARG A 14 -12.39 7.97 -17.70
N PHE A 15 -11.99 9.12 -17.16
CA PHE A 15 -10.77 9.82 -17.59
C PHE A 15 -9.48 9.17 -17.06
N ALA A 16 -9.53 8.53 -15.90
CA ALA A 16 -8.36 7.86 -15.32
C ALA A 16 -7.98 6.57 -16.07
N HIS A 17 -8.95 5.88 -16.67
CA HIS A 17 -8.74 4.58 -17.34
C HIS A 17 -7.71 4.65 -18.50
N PRO A 18 -7.78 5.61 -19.45
CA PRO A 18 -6.76 5.78 -20.48
C PRO A 18 -5.36 6.11 -19.93
N LEU A 19 -5.30 6.86 -18.83
CA LEU A 19 -4.06 7.36 -18.24
C LEU A 19 -3.31 6.29 -17.41
N ARG A 20 -3.87 5.08 -17.26
CA ARG A 20 -3.29 3.96 -16.48
C ARG A 20 -2.95 4.34 -15.03
N ILE A 21 -3.71 5.28 -14.46
CA ILE A 21 -3.54 5.74 -13.08
C ILE A 21 -4.29 4.77 -12.16
N GLN A 22 -3.64 4.31 -11.10
CA GLN A 22 -4.23 3.35 -10.17
C GLN A 22 -5.13 4.07 -9.16
N LYS A 23 -6.33 3.57 -8.92
CA LYS A 23 -7.22 4.11 -7.88
C LYS A 23 -7.05 3.33 -6.58
N VAL A 24 -6.77 4.04 -5.49
CA VAL A 24 -6.70 3.48 -4.13
C VAL A 24 -7.59 4.32 -3.22
N GLY A 25 -8.79 3.83 -2.93
CA GLY A 25 -9.81 4.58 -2.19
C GLY A 25 -10.27 5.83 -2.96
N LYS A 26 -10.01 7.01 -2.38
CA LYS A 26 -10.33 8.33 -2.99
C LYS A 26 -9.13 8.96 -3.74
N LYS A 27 -7.97 8.30 -3.71
CA LYS A 27 -6.73 8.80 -4.29
C LYS A 27 -6.43 8.06 -5.59
N PHE A 28 -5.79 8.76 -6.51
CA PHE A 28 -5.30 8.22 -7.77
C PHE A 28 -3.78 8.31 -7.76
N PHE A 29 -3.07 7.23 -8.07
CA PHE A 29 -1.61 7.15 -8.03
C PHE A 29 -1.04 6.78 -9.39
N THR A 30 0.03 7.46 -9.78
CA THR A 30 0.78 7.12 -10.98
C THR A 30 1.82 6.07 -10.64
N ASN A 31 1.79 4.93 -11.33
CA ASN A 31 2.74 3.82 -11.13
C ASN A 31 4.12 4.10 -11.77
N CYS A 32 4.49 5.37 -11.93
CA CYS A 32 5.76 5.82 -12.48
C CYS A 32 6.49 6.63 -11.41
N PRO A 33 7.21 5.96 -10.50
CA PRO A 33 7.93 6.64 -9.44
C PRO A 33 9.05 7.52 -9.99
N GLN A 34 9.20 8.72 -9.43
CA GLN A 34 10.32 9.59 -9.73
C GLN A 34 11.45 9.37 -8.71
N VAL A 35 12.69 9.39 -9.18
CA VAL A 35 13.85 9.27 -8.30
C VAL A 35 14.07 10.60 -7.58
N GLY A 36 13.96 10.59 -6.26
CA GLY A 36 14.25 11.76 -5.42
C GLY A 36 15.74 11.84 -5.08
N LYS A 37 16.11 12.81 -4.23
CA LYS A 37 17.48 12.89 -3.68
C LYS A 37 17.74 11.74 -2.69
N GLY A 38 18.90 11.10 -2.82
CA GLY A 38 19.36 10.03 -1.92
C GLY A 38 18.59 8.71 -2.11
N SER A 39 18.17 8.07 -1.01
CA SER A 39 17.44 6.79 -1.02
C SER A 39 15.92 6.94 -1.13
N HIS A 40 15.42 8.09 -1.59
CA HIS A 40 13.99 8.41 -1.64
C HIS A 40 13.44 8.28 -3.06
N VAL A 41 12.18 7.87 -3.12
CA VAL A 41 11.37 7.77 -4.32
C VAL A 41 10.14 8.61 -4.10
N ILE A 42 9.69 9.33 -5.12
CA ILE A 42 8.48 10.13 -5.05
C ILE A 42 7.41 9.41 -5.87
N ILE A 43 6.27 9.14 -5.22
CA ILE A 43 5.07 8.67 -5.91
C ILE A 43 4.10 9.83 -6.00
N ASN A 44 3.75 10.15 -7.24
CA ASN A 44 2.82 11.22 -7.55
C ASN A 44 1.41 10.64 -7.61
N GLY A 45 0.48 11.40 -7.08
CA GLY A 45 -0.94 11.08 -7.08
C GLY A 45 -1.78 12.33 -7.10
N HIS A 46 -3.08 12.12 -7.22
CA HIS A 46 -4.08 13.17 -7.28
C HIS A 46 -5.28 12.77 -6.45
N VAL A 47 -5.89 13.74 -5.77
CA VAL A 47 -7.21 13.60 -5.16
C VAL A 47 -8.17 14.38 -6.02
N VAL A 48 -9.26 13.73 -6.41
CA VAL A 48 -10.32 14.40 -7.13
C VAL A 48 -11.58 14.39 -6.29
N THR A 49 -12.10 15.58 -6.01
CA THR A 49 -13.34 15.78 -5.26
C THR A 49 -14.36 16.46 -6.16
N SER A 50 -15.58 15.96 -6.17
CA SER A 50 -16.71 16.58 -6.88
C SER A 50 -17.69 17.15 -5.87
N MET A 51 -18.12 18.39 -6.09
CA MET A 51 -19.07 19.10 -5.24
C MET A 51 -20.09 19.84 -6.10
N LEU A 52 -21.33 19.92 -5.64
CA LEU A 52 -22.33 20.79 -6.25
C LEU A 52 -22.40 22.09 -5.45
N SER A 53 -22.09 23.21 -6.10
CA SER A 53 -22.21 24.55 -5.54
C SER A 53 -23.45 25.26 -6.12
N ALA A 54 -23.88 26.35 -5.49
CA ALA A 54 -24.94 27.21 -6.02
C ALA A 54 -24.61 27.76 -7.43
N ALA A 55 -23.31 27.87 -7.76
CA ALA A 55 -22.82 28.28 -9.07
C ALA A 55 -22.71 27.12 -10.10
N GLY A 56 -23.03 25.88 -9.72
CA GLY A 56 -22.94 24.70 -10.57
C GLY A 56 -21.99 23.61 -10.04
N PRO A 57 -21.77 22.54 -10.84
CA PRO A 57 -20.89 21.45 -10.45
C PRO A 57 -19.42 21.87 -10.51
N LEU A 58 -18.69 21.64 -9.43
CA LEU A 58 -17.27 21.91 -9.29
C LEU A 58 -16.50 20.60 -9.16
N LEU A 59 -15.36 20.53 -9.85
CA LEU A 59 -14.40 19.45 -9.75
C LEU A 59 -13.08 20.03 -9.24
N GLN A 60 -12.67 19.64 -8.05
CA GLN A 60 -11.39 20.01 -7.46
C GLN A 60 -10.39 18.88 -7.67
N LEU A 61 -9.20 19.23 -8.16
CA LEU A 61 -8.08 18.31 -8.34
C LEU A 61 -6.90 18.83 -7.53
N ASP A 62 -6.49 18.04 -6.54
CA ASP A 62 -5.35 18.33 -5.69
C ASP A 62 -4.21 17.36 -6.01
N LEU A 63 -2.99 17.89 -6.13
CA LEU A 63 -1.78 17.10 -6.34
C LEU A 63 -1.28 16.53 -5.00
N ILE A 64 -0.84 15.28 -4.98
CA ILE A 64 -0.17 14.63 -3.85
C ILE A 64 1.17 14.09 -4.32
N ASP A 65 2.26 14.57 -3.73
CA ASP A 65 3.58 13.98 -3.90
C ASP A 65 3.99 13.28 -2.61
N GLN A 66 4.11 11.95 -2.64
CA GLN A 66 4.49 11.15 -1.48
C GLN A 66 5.95 10.72 -1.57
N PRO A 67 6.86 11.31 -0.77
CA PRO A 67 8.21 10.80 -0.65
C PRO A 67 8.21 9.49 0.16
N ILE A 68 8.88 8.49 -0.39
CA ILE A 68 8.94 7.13 0.12
C ILE A 68 10.40 6.73 0.23
N ARG A 69 10.78 6.19 1.38
CA ARG A 69 12.12 5.65 1.59
C ARG A 69 12.17 4.23 1.03
N ARG A 70 13.19 3.88 0.24
CA ARG A 70 13.42 2.50 -0.25
C ARG A 70 13.86 1.58 0.89
N ARG A 71 12.93 1.19 1.77
CA ARG A 71 13.11 0.15 2.79
C ARG A 71 11.98 -0.86 2.67
N SER A 72 12.28 -2.14 2.80
CA SER A 72 11.24 -3.16 2.84
C SER A 72 10.52 -3.11 4.19
N ILE A 73 9.30 -3.65 4.25
CA ILE A 73 8.58 -3.81 5.53
C ILE A 73 9.40 -4.69 6.47
N VAL A 74 10.06 -5.73 5.94
CA VAL A 74 10.95 -6.63 6.68
C VAL A 74 12.07 -5.86 7.38
N ASP A 75 12.77 -4.97 6.66
CA ASP A 75 13.85 -4.16 7.25
C ASP A 75 13.35 -3.26 8.38
N ILE A 76 12.15 -2.71 8.21
CA ILE A 76 11.54 -1.83 9.22
C ILE A 76 11.15 -2.64 10.45
N MET A 77 10.58 -3.84 10.27
CA MET A 77 10.23 -4.73 11.38
C MET A 77 11.47 -5.19 12.15
N HIS A 78 12.56 -5.53 11.46
CA HIS A 78 13.85 -5.84 12.10
C HIS A 78 14.40 -4.67 12.92
N THR A 79 14.18 -3.43 12.48
CA THR A 79 14.61 -2.23 13.23
C THR A 79 13.70 -1.97 14.44
N SER A 80 12.40 -2.27 14.35
CA SER A 80 11.45 -2.03 15.45
C SER A 80 11.54 -3.09 16.56
N LEU A 81 11.90 -4.33 16.21
CA LEU A 81 11.92 -5.50 17.09
C LEU A 81 13.34 -6.04 17.26
N GLU A 82 14.29 -5.16 17.59
CA GLU A 82 15.71 -5.51 17.71
C GLU A 82 15.92 -6.78 18.56
N GLY A 83 16.57 -7.79 17.98
CA GLY A 83 16.93 -9.04 18.68
C GLY A 83 15.84 -10.14 18.71
N ALA A 84 14.63 -9.86 18.23
CA ALA A 84 13.58 -10.88 18.12
C ALA A 84 13.53 -11.51 16.72
N ASP A 85 13.22 -12.80 16.65
CA ASP A 85 12.94 -13.46 15.37
C ASP A 85 11.54 -13.03 14.88
N ILE A 86 11.52 -12.06 13.97
CA ILE A 86 10.27 -11.52 13.39
C ILE A 86 9.53 -12.53 12.50
N PHE A 87 10.17 -13.65 12.16
CA PHE A 87 9.64 -14.74 11.34
C PHE A 87 9.36 -16.00 12.14
N ALA A 88 9.65 -16.02 13.44
CA ALA A 88 9.30 -17.12 14.32
C ALA A 88 7.77 -17.31 14.28
N HIS A 89 7.34 -18.27 13.49
CA HIS A 89 5.95 -18.60 13.32
C HIS A 89 5.40 -19.01 14.69
N GLN A 90 4.54 -18.16 15.25
CA GLN A 90 3.37 -18.47 16.08
C GLN A 90 3.40 -18.17 17.57
N THR A 91 4.53 -18.06 18.26
CA THR A 91 4.52 -18.03 19.74
C THR A 91 4.51 -16.64 20.37
N ASP A 92 5.15 -15.65 19.76
CA ASP A 92 5.24 -14.34 20.39
C ASP A 92 4.05 -13.42 20.01
N ARG A 93 3.19 -13.19 21.00
CA ARG A 93 2.01 -12.32 20.87
C ARG A 93 2.42 -10.89 20.55
N ASP A 94 3.54 -10.43 21.07
CA ASP A 94 3.99 -9.05 20.95
C ASP A 94 4.48 -8.80 19.52
N VAL A 95 5.21 -9.75 18.94
CA VAL A 95 5.64 -9.70 17.52
C VAL A 95 4.43 -9.64 16.58
N LYS A 96 3.42 -10.50 16.79
CA LYS A 96 2.19 -10.47 15.98
C LYS A 96 1.45 -9.14 16.14
N SER A 97 1.40 -8.60 17.35
CA SER A 97 0.74 -7.31 17.61
C SER A 97 1.42 -6.16 16.86
N GLU A 98 2.76 -6.15 16.79
CA GLU A 98 3.51 -5.15 16.06
C GLU A 98 3.36 -5.27 14.55
N TRP A 99 3.36 -6.50 14.00
CA TRP A 99 3.02 -6.74 12.60
C TRP A 99 1.64 -6.21 12.25
N MET A 100 0.63 -6.49 13.08
CA MET A 100 -0.72 -5.99 12.86
C MET A 100 -0.78 -4.46 12.99
N ARG A 101 -0.16 -3.88 14.02
CA ARG A 101 -0.12 -2.43 14.25
C ARG A 101 0.52 -1.67 13.09
N PHE A 102 1.61 -2.21 12.54
CA PHE A 102 2.36 -1.58 11.47
C PHE A 102 1.73 -1.79 10.10
N CYS A 103 1.30 -3.02 9.79
CA CYS A 103 0.87 -3.38 8.45
C CYS A 103 -0.62 -3.13 8.21
N VAL A 104 -1.50 -3.42 9.17
CA VAL A 104 -2.96 -3.32 8.94
C VAL A 104 -3.36 -1.87 8.70
N SER A 105 -4.16 -1.62 7.66
CA SER A 105 -4.55 -0.28 7.19
C SER A 105 -3.43 0.60 6.66
N SER A 106 -2.17 0.13 6.66
CA SER A 106 -1.08 0.84 6.01
C SER A 106 -1.24 0.82 4.49
N THR A 107 -0.71 1.86 3.84
CA THR A 107 -0.63 1.92 2.37
C THR A 107 0.80 1.58 1.99
N VAL A 108 1.00 0.63 1.08
CA VAL A 108 2.32 0.13 0.69
C VAL A 108 2.48 0.25 -0.82
N THR A 109 3.71 0.45 -1.27
CA THR A 109 4.09 0.37 -2.67
C THR A 109 4.94 -0.87 -2.89
N THR A 110 4.67 -1.56 -3.97
CA THR A 110 5.45 -2.72 -4.40
C THR A 110 6.68 -2.28 -5.20
N THR A 111 7.82 -2.90 -4.94
CA THR A 111 9.12 -2.50 -5.54
C THR A 111 9.26 -2.89 -7.02
N TYR A 112 8.48 -3.84 -7.51
CA TYR A 112 8.64 -4.42 -8.85
C TYR A 112 7.78 -3.75 -9.93
N ASN A 113 6.59 -3.25 -9.58
CA ASN A 113 5.71 -2.56 -10.54
C ASN A 113 5.21 -1.20 -10.01
N SER A 114 5.69 -0.78 -8.83
CA SER A 114 5.37 0.50 -8.20
C SER A 114 3.87 0.75 -8.00
N ARG A 115 3.08 -0.32 -7.91
CA ARG A 115 1.67 -0.23 -7.57
C ARG A 115 1.50 -0.02 -6.08
N VAL A 116 0.50 0.79 -5.75
CA VAL A 116 0.11 1.17 -4.40
C VAL A 116 -1.05 0.27 -3.97
N TYR A 117 -0.95 -0.28 -2.78
CA TYR A 117 -1.95 -1.17 -2.20
C TYR A 117 -2.26 -0.72 -0.78
N LYS A 118 -3.52 -0.87 -0.37
CA LYS A 118 -3.90 -0.73 1.03
C LYS A 118 -3.97 -2.12 1.66
N ILE A 119 -3.27 -2.33 2.76
CA ILE A 119 -3.27 -3.61 3.46
C ILE A 119 -4.54 -3.75 4.29
N LYS A 120 -5.19 -4.90 4.15
CA LYS A 120 -6.40 -5.31 4.87
C LYS A 120 -6.05 -6.12 6.10
N GLN A 121 -5.20 -7.13 5.97
CA GLN A 121 -4.81 -8.01 7.08
C GLN A 121 -3.45 -8.69 6.82
N VAL A 122 -2.87 -9.24 7.89
CA VAL A 122 -1.63 -10.02 7.87
C VAL A 122 -1.98 -11.48 8.14
N HIS A 123 -1.51 -12.38 7.28
CA HIS A 123 -1.70 -13.83 7.40
C HIS A 123 -0.40 -14.48 7.86
N PHE A 124 -0.40 -14.98 9.09
CA PHE A 124 0.75 -15.69 9.70
C PHE A 124 0.69 -17.20 9.47
N ASP A 125 -0.45 -17.71 9.01
CA ASP A 125 -0.71 -19.09 8.60
C ASP A 125 -0.22 -19.37 7.17
N LYS A 126 0.22 -18.33 6.45
CA LYS A 126 0.67 -18.43 5.06
C LYS A 126 2.08 -17.92 4.89
N ASP A 127 2.80 -18.58 4.00
CA ASP A 127 4.18 -18.32 3.63
C ASP A 127 4.35 -18.31 2.09
N PRO A 128 5.50 -17.84 1.57
CA PRO A 128 5.79 -17.79 0.14
C PRO A 128 5.75 -19.14 -0.60
N SER A 129 5.78 -20.26 0.12
CA SER A 129 5.69 -21.62 -0.42
C SER A 129 4.24 -22.05 -0.65
N ASN A 130 3.25 -21.34 -0.09
CA ASN A 130 1.85 -21.60 -0.41
C ASN A 130 1.56 -21.34 -1.89
N THR A 131 0.60 -22.10 -2.41
CA THR A 131 0.14 -22.03 -3.78
C THR A 131 -1.12 -21.18 -3.94
N PHE A 132 -1.31 -20.66 -5.15
CA PHE A 132 -2.54 -20.04 -5.58
C PHE A 132 -2.84 -20.40 -7.03
N MET A 133 -4.11 -20.33 -7.41
CA MET A 133 -4.56 -20.58 -8.78
C MET A 133 -4.33 -19.33 -9.62
N MET A 134 -3.36 -19.38 -10.53
CA MET A 134 -3.09 -18.33 -11.50
C MET A 134 -3.77 -18.66 -12.82
N TYR A 135 -4.54 -17.71 -13.36
CA TYR A 135 -5.09 -17.84 -14.71
C TYR A 135 -4.03 -17.49 -15.76
N GLN A 136 -3.61 -18.47 -16.55
CA GLN A 136 -2.63 -18.27 -17.61
C GLN A 136 -3.36 -17.93 -18.92
N ARG A 137 -3.19 -16.69 -19.38
CA ARG A 137 -3.90 -16.19 -20.57
C ARG A 137 -3.58 -16.96 -21.85
N ASP A 138 -2.33 -17.41 -22.01
CA ASP A 138 -1.89 -18.09 -23.23
C ASP A 138 -2.49 -19.49 -23.39
N GLN A 139 -2.66 -20.21 -22.28
CA GLN A 139 -3.22 -21.56 -22.26
C GLN A 139 -4.72 -21.58 -21.93
N LYS A 140 -5.29 -20.43 -21.52
CA LYS A 140 -6.67 -20.28 -21.02
C LYS A 140 -7.02 -21.24 -19.87
N GLU A 141 -6.02 -21.72 -19.14
CA GLU A 141 -6.18 -22.65 -18.03
C GLU A 141 -5.73 -22.03 -16.71
N HIS A 142 -6.21 -22.59 -15.61
CA HIS A 142 -5.75 -22.27 -14.28
C HIS A 142 -4.57 -23.17 -13.92
N MET A 143 -3.41 -22.57 -13.67
CA MET A 143 -2.23 -23.27 -13.19
C MET A 143 -2.02 -22.98 -11.71
N GLU A 144 -1.75 -24.02 -10.94
CA GLU A 144 -1.33 -23.87 -9.56
C GLU A 144 0.15 -23.47 -9.49
N ILE A 145 0.46 -22.34 -8.85
CA ILE A 145 1.82 -21.84 -8.69
C ILE A 145 2.05 -21.31 -7.28
N THR A 146 3.24 -21.52 -6.73
CA THR A 146 3.65 -20.94 -5.44
C THR A 146 3.94 -19.45 -5.58
N PHE A 147 3.73 -18.65 -4.52
CA PHE A 147 4.10 -17.23 -4.53
C PHE A 147 5.57 -17.02 -4.92
N ALA A 148 6.51 -17.77 -4.33
CA ALA A 148 7.94 -17.64 -4.63
C ALA A 148 8.25 -17.80 -6.14
N LYS A 149 7.75 -18.89 -6.76
CA LYS A 149 7.93 -19.12 -8.21
C LYS A 149 7.28 -18.05 -9.08
N TYR A 150 6.11 -17.53 -8.67
CA TYR A 150 5.44 -16.46 -9.41
C TYR A 150 6.31 -15.19 -9.45
N TYR A 151 6.87 -14.76 -8.32
CA TYR A 151 7.72 -13.58 -8.28
C TYR A 151 9.05 -13.75 -9.01
N GLU A 152 9.60 -14.96 -9.01
CA GLU A 152 10.81 -15.29 -9.76
C GLU A 152 10.54 -15.31 -11.27
N ALA A 153 9.48 -15.98 -11.73
CA ALA A 153 9.17 -16.12 -13.15
C ALA A 153 8.71 -14.82 -13.82
N PHE A 154 7.85 -14.03 -13.15
CA PHE A 154 7.23 -12.85 -13.77
C PHE A 154 7.97 -11.54 -13.49
N TYR A 155 8.72 -11.46 -12.38
CA TYR A 155 9.39 -10.21 -11.96
C TYR A 155 10.88 -10.40 -11.69
N SER A 156 11.43 -11.59 -11.88
CA SER A 156 12.84 -11.92 -11.59
C SER A 156 13.24 -11.52 -10.17
N LYS A 157 12.31 -11.67 -9.21
CA LYS A 157 12.55 -11.39 -7.79
C LYS A 157 12.72 -12.69 -7.02
N ARG A 158 13.95 -12.92 -6.54
CA ARG A 158 14.26 -14.05 -5.66
C ARG A 158 13.84 -13.71 -4.23
N ILE A 159 12.98 -14.54 -3.65
CA ILE A 159 12.51 -14.38 -2.27
C ILE A 159 13.59 -14.89 -1.32
N VAL A 160 14.08 -14.04 -0.42
CA VAL A 160 15.09 -14.41 0.58
C VAL A 160 14.44 -15.04 1.80
N HIS A 161 13.35 -14.44 2.31
CA HIS A 161 12.71 -14.87 3.55
C HIS A 161 11.55 -15.83 3.27
N LYS A 162 11.79 -17.14 3.38
CA LYS A 162 10.77 -18.17 3.12
C LYS A 162 9.74 -18.36 4.24
N TYR A 163 9.99 -17.81 5.42
CA TYR A 163 9.09 -17.89 6.59
C TYR A 163 8.39 -16.55 6.86
N GLN A 164 8.39 -15.64 5.89
CA GLN A 164 7.70 -14.36 6.06
C GLN A 164 6.18 -14.53 5.95
N PRO A 165 5.38 -13.80 6.74
CA PRO A 165 3.93 -13.81 6.60
C PRO A 165 3.50 -13.18 5.27
N LEU A 166 2.26 -13.45 4.83
CA LEU A 166 1.67 -12.79 3.67
C LEU A 166 0.78 -11.62 4.07
N LEU A 167 0.77 -10.56 3.25
CA LEU A 167 -0.10 -9.40 3.42
C LEU A 167 -1.29 -9.51 2.47
N GLU A 168 -2.52 -9.50 2.98
CA GLU A 168 -3.71 -9.35 2.14
C GLU A 168 -3.99 -7.87 1.90
N ALA A 169 -4.08 -7.47 0.64
CA ALA A 169 -4.45 -6.14 0.23
C ALA A 169 -5.92 -6.06 -0.19
N TYR A 170 -6.50 -4.87 -0.08
CA TYR A 170 -7.77 -4.56 -0.74
C TYR A 170 -7.58 -4.63 -2.26
N ALA A 171 -8.31 -5.54 -2.90
CA ALA A 171 -8.34 -5.65 -4.34
C ALA A 171 -9.18 -4.52 -4.95
N GLU A 172 -8.92 -4.22 -6.24
CA GLU A 172 -9.76 -3.27 -6.99
C GLU A 172 -11.14 -3.85 -7.29
N LYS A 173 -11.25 -5.18 -7.34
CA LYS A 173 -12.50 -5.92 -7.51
C LYS A 173 -12.74 -6.77 -6.27
N ASP A 174 -13.95 -6.71 -5.71
CA ASP A 174 -14.32 -7.47 -4.51
C ASP A 174 -14.23 -8.99 -4.68
N THR A 175 -14.23 -9.48 -5.93
CA THR A 175 -14.12 -10.91 -6.27
C THR A 175 -12.69 -11.44 -6.18
N GLU A 176 -11.67 -10.57 -6.16
CA GLU A 176 -10.27 -10.96 -6.20
C GLU A 176 -9.62 -10.81 -4.81
N LYS A 177 -8.74 -11.74 -4.46
CA LYS A 177 -7.88 -11.63 -3.27
C LYS A 177 -6.45 -11.39 -3.72
N VAL A 178 -5.84 -10.33 -3.21
CA VAL A 178 -4.46 -9.97 -3.52
C VAL A 178 -3.59 -10.23 -2.30
N PHE A 179 -2.62 -11.13 -2.44
CA PHE A 179 -1.61 -11.39 -1.43
C PHE A 179 -0.26 -10.82 -1.90
N LEU A 180 0.46 -10.19 -0.97
CA LEU A 180 1.73 -9.52 -1.21
C LEU A 180 2.77 -10.01 -0.20
N LEU A 181 4.04 -10.03 -0.59
CA LEU A 181 5.14 -10.33 0.32
C LEU A 181 5.69 -9.05 0.97
N PRO A 182 5.84 -9.01 2.32
CA PRO A 182 6.44 -7.90 3.04
C PRO A 182 7.83 -7.48 2.51
N GLU A 183 8.67 -8.42 2.10
CA GLU A 183 10.01 -8.16 1.54
C GLU A 183 9.96 -7.30 0.26
N LEU A 184 8.92 -7.46 -0.56
CA LEU A 184 8.77 -6.73 -1.83
C LEU A 184 7.93 -5.46 -1.68
N CYS A 185 7.48 -5.16 -0.47
CA CYS A 185 6.63 -4.01 -0.16
C CYS A 185 7.41 -2.95 0.63
N THR A 186 7.17 -1.70 0.28
CA THR A 186 7.69 -0.53 0.97
C THR A 186 6.50 0.29 1.47
N PRO A 187 6.40 0.61 2.77
CA PRO A 187 5.31 1.42 3.26
C PRO A 187 5.37 2.84 2.68
N THR A 188 4.20 3.37 2.35
CA THR A 188 4.01 4.74 1.87
C THR A 188 3.52 5.62 2.99
N GLY A 189 4.02 6.85 3.02
CA GLY A 189 3.77 7.79 4.11
C GLY A 189 4.85 7.74 5.17
N TYR A 190 4.98 8.85 5.89
CA TYR A 190 5.85 8.94 7.04
C TYR A 190 5.25 8.05 8.13
N THR A 191 5.77 6.83 8.31
CA THR A 191 5.60 6.14 9.58
C THR A 191 6.38 6.98 10.58
N PRO A 192 5.73 7.66 11.55
CA PRO A 192 6.45 8.37 12.58
C PRO A 192 7.38 7.33 13.23
N SER A 193 8.65 7.71 13.37
CA SER A 193 9.64 6.83 13.99
C SER A 193 9.15 6.37 15.36
N PRO A 194 9.64 5.22 15.85
CA PRO A 194 9.23 4.70 17.14
C PRO A 194 9.37 5.62 18.37
N GLY A 195 10.08 6.75 18.23
CA GLY A 195 10.21 7.78 19.27
C GLY A 195 9.16 8.89 19.22
N THR A 196 8.39 9.02 18.14
CA THR A 196 7.51 10.20 17.95
C THR A 196 6.14 10.08 18.64
N TYR A 197 5.67 8.87 18.94
CA TYR A 197 4.38 8.68 19.61
C TYR A 197 4.39 9.01 21.11
N ARG A 198 5.55 9.15 21.75
CA ARG A 198 5.65 9.62 23.13
C ARG A 198 5.48 11.14 23.27
N ALA A 199 5.66 11.90 22.19
CA ALA A 199 5.54 13.36 22.21
C ALA A 199 4.14 13.87 21.78
N ALA A 200 3.38 13.07 21.02
CA ALA A 200 2.11 13.51 20.45
C ALA A 200 0.88 13.34 21.38
N ALA A 201 1.02 12.65 22.52
CA ALA A 201 -0.08 12.43 23.47
C ALA A 201 -0.29 13.59 24.47
N GLY A 202 0.43 14.72 24.31
CA GLY A 202 0.51 15.77 25.34
C GLY A 202 0.25 17.21 24.89
N ARG A 203 -0.33 17.47 23.72
CA ARG A 203 -0.77 18.82 23.35
C ARG A 203 -2.15 18.80 22.69
N ARG A 204 -3.18 18.88 23.53
CA ARG A 204 -4.36 19.66 23.19
C ARG A 204 -3.91 21.13 23.18
N ASP A 205 -4.50 21.92 22.29
CA ASP A 205 -4.37 23.37 22.17
C ASP A 205 -3.11 23.90 21.48
N ALA A 206 -3.27 24.22 20.19
CA ALA A 206 -2.82 25.49 19.61
C ALA A 206 -3.39 25.63 18.19
N LEU A 207 -4.52 26.34 18.10
CA LEU A 207 -4.86 27.14 16.94
C LEU A 207 -3.65 28.04 16.62
N ILE A 208 -3.10 27.95 15.42
CA ILE A 208 -2.20 28.99 14.90
C ILE A 208 -3.08 29.94 14.09
N PRO A 209 -3.32 31.18 14.56
CA PRO A 209 -3.95 32.19 13.72
C PRO A 209 -2.93 32.62 12.66
N CYS A 210 -3.34 32.57 11.39
CA CYS A 210 -2.60 33.26 10.34
C CYS A 210 -2.80 34.77 10.53
N ALA A 211 -1.70 35.46 10.84
CA ALA A 211 -1.51 36.89 10.63
C ALA A 211 -0.19 37.04 9.86
N VAL A 212 -0.22 37.51 8.62
CA VAL A 212 -0.14 38.92 8.19
C VAL A 212 -0.79 39.02 6.82
#